data_AF-A0A835F6K6-F1
#
_entry.id   AF-A0A835F6K6-F1
#
_cell.length_a   1.000
_cell.length_b   1.000
_cell.length_c   1.000
_cell.angle_alpha   90.00
_cell.angle_beta   90.00
_cell.angle_gamma   90.00
#
_symmetry.space_group_name_H-M   'P 1'
#
loop_
_entity.id
_entity.type
_entity.pdbx_description
1 polymer ?
#
loop_
_entity_poly.entity_id
_entity_poly.type
_entity_poly.pdbx_seq_one_letter_code
_entity_poly.pdbx_strand_id
1 'polypeptide(L)'
;MGSTGFSWALPDHPKLPKGKPVAVVVLDGWGEANPDEYNCIHVAQTPVMDSLKNCLTVCNRKPLHFVQVRLCAYIPSPDPAQCGSLRHWVPVAIGGPGLHPGVKFRTDIQTPGLANVAATVMNLHGFEAPADYESTLIEVADN
;
A
#
# COMPACT_ATOMS: atom_id res chain seq x y z
N MET A 1 -12.20 -39.13 19.94
CA MET A 1 -11.82 -38.40 18.71
C MET A 1 -12.35 -36.97 18.83
N GLY A 2 -11.61 -36.08 19.47
CA GLY A 2 -11.86 -34.64 19.36
C GLY A 2 -11.01 -34.15 18.21
N SER A 3 -11.63 -33.77 17.09
CA SER A 3 -10.91 -33.04 16.07
C SER A 3 -10.38 -31.76 16.71
N THR A 4 -9.06 -31.56 16.68
CA THR A 4 -8.46 -30.27 16.95
C THR A 4 -9.03 -29.32 15.91
N GLY A 5 -10.08 -28.60 16.29
CA GLY A 5 -10.78 -27.68 15.40
C GLY A 5 -9.81 -26.60 14.97
N PHE A 6 -9.44 -26.61 13.70
CA PHE A 6 -8.82 -25.45 13.07
C PHE A 6 -9.82 -24.30 13.18
N SER A 7 -9.53 -23.37 14.10
CA SER A 7 -10.23 -22.11 14.16
C SER A 7 -9.81 -21.30 12.93
N TRP A 8 -10.75 -21.06 12.02
CA TRP A 8 -10.55 -20.19 10.85
C TRP A 8 -10.46 -18.69 11.23
N ALA A 9 -10.53 -18.37 12.53
CA ALA A 9 -10.43 -17.00 13.01
C ALA A 9 -8.97 -16.57 13.12
N LEU A 10 -8.63 -15.43 12.51
CA LEU A 10 -7.33 -14.80 12.66
C LEU A 10 -7.17 -14.26 14.09
N PRO A 11 -5.98 -14.35 14.69
CA PRO A 11 -5.72 -13.80 16.01
C PRO A 11 -5.70 -12.27 15.97
N ASP A 12 -5.96 -11.66 17.12
CA ASP A 12 -6.08 -10.22 17.27
C ASP A 12 -4.69 -9.56 17.22
N HIS A 13 -4.57 -8.46 16.48
CA HIS A 13 -3.31 -7.74 16.40
C HIS A 13 -3.02 -7.05 17.74
N PRO A 14 -1.82 -7.22 18.32
CA PRO A 14 -1.53 -6.77 19.69
C PRO A 14 -1.57 -5.23 19.85
N LYS A 15 -1.30 -4.49 18.77
CA LYS A 15 -1.16 -3.02 18.81
C LYS A 15 -2.23 -2.25 18.03
N LEU A 16 -3.00 -2.89 17.14
CA LEU A 16 -3.88 -2.20 16.21
C LEU A 16 -5.34 -2.42 16.60
N PRO A 17 -6.13 -1.35 16.82
CA PRO A 17 -7.51 -1.47 17.25
C PRO A 17 -8.43 -1.93 16.11
N LYS A 18 -9.42 -2.75 16.44
CA LYS A 18 -10.47 -3.19 15.51
C LYS A 18 -11.57 -2.14 15.32
N GLY A 19 -12.26 -2.20 14.17
CA GLY A 19 -13.46 -1.40 13.92
C GLY A 19 -13.22 0.09 13.69
N LYS A 20 -11.96 0.49 13.44
CA LYS A 20 -11.62 1.88 13.11
C LYS A 20 -11.63 2.10 11.60
N PRO A 21 -12.22 3.21 11.10
CA PRO A 21 -12.26 3.48 9.67
C PRO A 21 -10.88 3.90 9.16
N VAL A 22 -10.30 3.05 8.31
CA VAL A 22 -9.04 3.28 7.60
C VAL A 22 -9.31 3.06 6.10
N ALA A 23 -8.76 3.94 5.27
CA ALA A 23 -8.77 3.81 3.83
C ALA A 23 -7.39 3.33 3.34
N VAL A 24 -7.42 2.27 2.53
CA VAL A 24 -6.27 1.82 1.73
C VAL A 24 -6.65 2.04 0.27
N VAL A 25 -5.90 2.86 -0.43
CA VAL A 25 -6.13 3.20 -1.84
C VAL A 25 -4.97 2.66 -2.65
N VAL A 26 -5.26 1.72 -3.54
CA VAL A 26 -4.31 1.16 -4.52
C VAL A 26 -4.75 1.63 -5.89
N LEU A 27 -3.90 2.35 -6.61
CA LEU A 27 -4.22 2.83 -7.96
C LEU A 27 -3.70 1.83 -8.99
N ASP A 28 -4.53 0.86 -9.34
CA ASP A 28 -4.18 -0.11 -10.38
C ASP A 28 -4.01 0.61 -11.74
N GLY A 29 -2.99 0.19 -12.50
CA GLY A 29 -2.60 0.83 -13.76
C GLY A 29 -1.97 2.22 -13.62
N TRP A 30 -1.72 2.72 -12.40
CA TRP A 30 -1.00 3.97 -12.19
C TRP A 30 0.50 3.70 -11.99
N GLY A 31 1.30 3.91 -13.04
CA GLY A 31 2.76 3.80 -12.97
C GLY A 31 3.43 5.16 -12.82
N GLU A 32 4.23 5.37 -11.77
CA GLU A 32 5.13 6.53 -11.77
C GLU A 32 6.34 6.29 -12.67
N ALA A 33 6.40 7.08 -13.73
CA ALA A 33 7.46 7.14 -14.71
C ALA A 33 7.87 8.60 -14.94
N ASN A 34 8.99 8.81 -15.64
CA ASN A 34 9.43 10.15 -16.01
C ASN A 34 8.34 10.89 -16.82
N PRO A 35 8.21 12.21 -16.67
CA PRO A 35 7.24 12.97 -17.43
C PRO A 35 7.66 13.01 -18.91
N ASP A 36 6.81 12.45 -19.77
CA ASP A 36 6.96 12.49 -21.22
C ASP A 36 5.57 12.67 -21.89
N GLU A 37 5.56 12.86 -23.21
CA GLU A 37 4.33 13.08 -23.99
C GLU A 37 3.46 11.83 -24.15
N TYR A 38 4.00 10.64 -23.90
CA TYR A 38 3.29 9.36 -23.97
C TYR A 38 2.82 8.89 -22.59
N ASN A 39 3.24 9.57 -21.52
CA ASN A 39 2.87 9.30 -20.15
C ASN A 39 1.48 9.87 -19.86
N CYS A 40 0.48 9.00 -19.94
CA CYS A 40 -0.92 9.34 -19.70
C CYS A 40 -1.18 10.00 -18.34
N ILE A 41 -0.35 9.73 -17.32
CA ILE A 41 -0.49 10.33 -15.99
C ILE A 41 0.01 11.77 -15.97
N HIS A 42 1.10 12.05 -16.71
CA HIS A 42 1.65 13.41 -16.82
C HIS A 42 0.75 14.31 -17.68
N VAL A 43 0.21 13.78 -18.77
CA VAL A 43 -0.66 14.52 -19.69
C VAL A 43 -2.05 14.73 -19.08
N ALA A 44 -2.52 13.83 -18.22
CA ALA A 44 -3.81 13.96 -17.54
C ALA A 44 -3.80 15.07 -16.48
N GLN A 45 -4.88 15.86 -16.43
CA GLN A 45 -5.10 16.81 -15.35
C GLN A 45 -5.48 16.07 -14.07
N THR A 46 -4.55 15.90 -13.13
CA THR A 46 -4.74 15.13 -11.89
C THR A 46 -4.62 15.99 -10.62
N PRO A 47 -5.44 17.06 -10.48
CA PRO A 47 -5.25 18.10 -9.45
C PRO A 47 -5.35 17.57 -8.01
N VAL A 48 -6.14 16.51 -7.79
CA VAL A 48 -6.25 15.85 -6.48
C VAL A 48 -4.96 15.12 -6.14
N MET A 49 -4.38 14.39 -7.10
CA MET A 49 -3.14 13.64 -6.89
C MET A 49 -1.97 14.61 -6.69
N ASP A 50 -1.90 15.68 -7.47
CA ASP A 50 -0.89 16.73 -7.34
C ASP A 50 -0.97 17.40 -5.95
N SER A 51 -2.19 17.70 -5.51
CA SER A 51 -2.42 18.27 -4.17
C SER A 51 -2.01 17.29 -3.07
N LEU A 52 -2.29 16.00 -3.23
CA LEU A 52 -1.90 14.97 -2.25
C LEU A 52 -0.37 14.83 -2.17
N LYS A 53 0.32 14.78 -3.31
CA LYS A 53 1.78 14.73 -3.39
C LYS A 53 2.42 15.94 -2.71
N ASN A 54 1.94 17.14 -3.03
CA ASN A 54 2.40 18.38 -2.38
C ASN A 54 2.08 18.42 -0.89
N CYS A 55 0.90 17.93 -0.49
CA CYS A 55 0.48 17.87 0.92
C CYS A 55 1.36 16.90 1.72
N LEU A 56 1.78 15.77 1.16
CA LEU A 56 2.73 14.86 1.80
C LEU A 56 4.12 15.50 2.01
N THR A 57 4.54 16.40 1.11
CA THR A 57 5.82 17.12 1.25
C THR A 57 5.75 18.28 2.26
N VAL A 58 4.59 18.94 2.38
CA VAL A 58 4.44 20.19 3.16
C VAL A 58 3.72 19.97 4.50
N CYS A 59 2.80 19.03 4.60
CA CYS A 59 1.96 18.78 5.77
C CYS A 59 2.36 17.49 6.48
N ASN A 60 3.37 17.56 7.33
CA ASN A 60 3.81 16.48 8.23
C ASN A 60 2.81 16.18 9.40
N ARG A 61 1.52 16.52 9.25
CA ARG A 61 0.53 16.61 10.34
C ARG A 61 -0.75 15.78 10.16
N LYS A 62 -0.87 14.94 9.15
CA LYS A 62 -2.06 14.06 8.99
C LYS A 62 -1.66 12.61 8.87
N PRO A 63 -2.47 11.65 9.37
CA PRO A 63 -2.19 10.23 9.29
C PRO A 63 -2.50 9.71 7.87
N LEU A 64 -1.86 10.30 6.87
CA LEU A 64 -1.89 9.84 5.49
C LEU A 64 -0.46 9.51 5.11
N HIS A 65 -0.19 8.23 4.93
CA HIS A 65 1.09 7.73 4.51
C HIS A 65 0.97 7.29 3.05
N PHE A 66 1.99 7.59 2.26
CA PHE A 66 2.08 7.17 0.86
C PHE A 66 3.33 6.32 0.67
N VAL A 67 3.17 5.15 0.04
CA VAL A 67 4.29 4.29 -0.36
C VAL A 67 4.09 3.87 -1.80
N GLN A 68 5.19 3.75 -2.53
CA GLN A 68 5.17 3.14 -3.84
C GLN A 68 5.51 1.66 -3.70
N VAL A 69 4.62 0.80 -4.17
CA VAL A 69 4.86 -0.64 -4.26
C VAL A 69 5.09 -1.02 -5.70
N ARG A 70 5.89 -2.05 -5.93
CA ARG A 70 6.17 -2.51 -7.28
C ARG A 70 5.04 -3.42 -7.74
N LEU A 71 4.29 -3.00 -8.75
CA LEU A 71 3.31 -3.87 -9.38
C LEU A 71 3.93 -4.50 -10.62
N CYS A 72 3.82 -5.83 -10.72
CA CYS A 72 4.07 -6.53 -11.96
C CYS A 72 2.76 -6.52 -12.76
N ALA A 73 2.46 -5.40 -13.41
CA ALA A 73 1.31 -5.31 -14.32
C ALA A 73 1.82 -5.44 -15.77
N TYR A 74 1.21 -6.34 -16.52
CA TYR A 74 1.37 -6.38 -17.97
C TYR A 74 0.52 -5.27 -18.57
N ILE A 75 1.14 -4.13 -18.88
CA ILE A 75 0.48 -3.04 -19.61
C ILE A 75 0.83 -3.21 -21.09
N PRO A 76 -0.15 -3.49 -21.98
CA PRO A 76 0.10 -3.47 -23.42
C PRO A 76 0.40 -2.04 -23.86
N SER A 77 1.67 -1.72 -24.06
CA SER A 77 2.14 -0.48 -24.68
C SER A 77 2.28 -0.67 -26.20
N PRO A 78 1.97 0.34 -27.03
CA PRO A 78 2.22 0.29 -28.48
C PRO A 78 3.71 0.31 -28.85
N ASP A 79 4.59 0.59 -27.89
CA ASP A 79 6.04 0.58 -28.08
C ASP A 79 6.64 -0.78 -27.66
N PRO A 80 7.22 -1.57 -28.59
CA PRO A 80 7.83 -2.86 -28.28
C PRO A 80 9.05 -2.76 -27.34
N ALA A 81 9.67 -1.58 -27.19
CA ALA A 81 10.73 -1.38 -26.19
C ALA A 81 10.20 -1.32 -24.74
N GLN A 82 8.89 -1.09 -24.58
CA GLN A 82 8.17 -1.11 -23.30
C GLN A 82 7.36 -2.41 -23.10
N CYS A 83 7.43 -3.33 -24.05
CA CYS A 83 6.82 -4.65 -23.95
C CYS A 83 7.82 -5.63 -23.34
N GLY A 84 8.14 -5.43 -22.07
CA GLY A 84 9.09 -6.28 -21.37
C GLY A 84 9.04 -6.01 -19.89
N SER A 85 8.13 -6.68 -19.17
CA SER A 85 8.10 -6.72 -17.71
C SER A 85 8.36 -5.37 -17.04
N LEU A 86 7.74 -4.29 -17.51
CA LEU A 86 7.94 -2.99 -16.89
C LEU A 86 7.37 -3.05 -15.48
N ARG A 87 8.29 -3.12 -14.53
CA ARG A 87 8.00 -3.06 -13.12
C ARG A 87 7.75 -1.61 -12.75
N HIS A 88 6.57 -1.13 -13.11
CA HIS A 88 6.10 0.20 -12.77
C HIS A 88 5.77 0.29 -11.28
N TRP A 89 6.08 1.43 -10.70
CA TRP A 89 5.75 1.74 -9.31
C TRP A 89 4.27 2.13 -9.23
N VAL A 90 3.50 1.34 -8.49
CA VAL A 90 2.10 1.63 -8.18
C VAL A 90 2.01 2.32 -6.83
N PRO A 91 1.36 3.49 -6.76
CA PRO A 91 1.16 4.17 -5.51
C PRO A 91 0.10 3.47 -4.65
N VAL A 92 0.44 3.33 -3.37
CA VAL A 92 -0.46 2.88 -2.32
C VAL A 92 -0.52 3.96 -1.26
N ALA A 93 -1.73 4.47 -1.01
CA ALA A 93 -1.98 5.42 0.06
C ALA A 93 -2.74 4.74 1.20
N ILE A 94 -2.30 4.94 2.44
CA ILE A 94 -2.95 4.44 3.64
C ILE A 94 -3.24 5.64 4.53
N GLY A 95 -4.50 5.84 4.89
CA GLY A 95 -4.85 6.92 5.80
C GLY A 95 -6.28 6.87 6.31
N GLY A 96 -6.58 7.76 7.24
CA GLY A 96 -7.92 7.88 7.80
C GLY A 96 -7.91 8.26 9.28
N PRO A 97 -9.05 8.71 9.82
CA PRO A 97 -9.14 9.10 11.23
C PRO A 97 -8.95 7.92 12.19
N GLY A 98 -9.12 6.69 11.69
CA GLY A 98 -8.89 5.46 12.44
C GLY A 98 -7.45 4.97 12.45
N LEU A 99 -6.55 5.55 11.65
CA LEU A 99 -5.17 5.07 11.54
C LEU A 99 -4.40 5.39 12.84
N HIS A 100 -3.74 4.37 13.39
CA HIS A 100 -2.95 4.52 14.61
C HIS A 100 -1.77 5.49 14.37
N PRO A 101 -1.53 6.49 15.25
CA PRO A 101 -0.54 7.54 15.00
C PRO A 101 0.91 7.04 14.93
N GLY A 102 1.19 5.87 15.51
CA GLY A 102 2.49 5.20 15.44
C GLY A 102 2.71 4.37 14.17
N VAL A 103 1.72 4.28 13.26
CA VAL A 103 1.89 3.54 12.00
C VAL A 103 2.89 4.27 11.11
N LYS A 104 3.94 3.57 10.70
CA LYS A 104 4.95 4.04 9.75
C LYS A 104 5.17 2.98 8.68
N PHE A 105 5.64 3.41 7.51
CA PHE A 105 6.10 2.46 6.50
C PHE A 105 7.45 1.90 6.88
N ARG A 106 7.54 0.59 6.79
CA ARG A 106 8.78 -0.17 6.94
C ARG A 106 9.73 0.15 5.80
N THR A 107 11.02 0.32 6.12
CA THR A 107 12.09 0.57 5.14
C THR A 107 13.01 -0.63 4.94
N ASP A 108 12.78 -1.73 5.68
CA ASP A 108 13.53 -2.99 5.62
C ASP A 108 13.10 -3.88 4.44
N ILE A 109 11.94 -3.62 3.83
CA ILE A 109 11.41 -4.43 2.73
C ILE A 109 12.09 -4.03 1.41
N GLN A 110 12.93 -4.93 0.89
CA GLN A 110 13.73 -4.67 -0.31
C GLN A 110 12.90 -4.61 -1.60
N THR A 111 11.84 -5.40 -1.71
CA THR A 111 10.95 -5.47 -2.88
C THR A 111 9.48 -5.49 -2.46
N PRO A 112 8.90 -4.34 -2.09
CA PRO A 112 7.49 -4.27 -1.71
C PRO A 112 6.57 -4.53 -2.91
N GLY A 113 5.56 -5.36 -2.74
CA GLY A 113 4.56 -5.69 -3.75
C GLY A 113 3.13 -5.80 -3.18
N LEU A 114 2.17 -6.21 -4.01
CA LEU A 114 0.77 -6.34 -3.60
C LEU A 114 0.54 -7.39 -2.50
N ALA A 115 1.38 -8.43 -2.44
CA ALA A 115 1.30 -9.42 -1.37
C ALA A 115 1.52 -8.77 0.01
N ASN A 116 2.44 -7.82 0.12
CA ASN A 116 2.65 -7.04 1.34
C ASN A 116 1.45 -6.14 1.66
N VAL A 117 0.76 -5.61 0.64
CA VAL A 117 -0.49 -4.83 0.82
C VAL A 117 -1.58 -5.71 1.43
N ALA A 118 -1.75 -6.94 0.93
CA ALA A 118 -2.74 -7.88 1.47
C ALA A 118 -2.49 -8.17 2.97
N ALA A 119 -1.24 -8.44 3.34
CA ALA A 119 -0.84 -8.63 4.74
C ALA A 119 -1.09 -7.38 5.59
N THR A 120 -0.83 -6.20 5.02
CA THR A 120 -1.08 -4.90 5.67
C THR A 120 -2.57 -4.67 5.95
N VAL A 121 -3.45 -5.06 5.04
CA VAL A 121 -4.92 -4.91 5.23
C VAL A 121 -5.42 -5.74 6.42
N MET A 122 -4.87 -6.95 6.63
CA MET A 122 -5.19 -7.78 7.81
C MET A 122 -4.81 -7.07 9.11
N ASN A 123 -3.58 -6.55 9.17
CA ASN A 123 -3.09 -5.77 10.31
C ASN A 123 -3.96 -4.53 10.58
N LEU A 124 -4.33 -3.79 9.53
CA LEU A 124 -5.20 -2.61 9.66
C LEU A 124 -6.62 -2.95 10.13
N HIS A 125 -7.10 -4.17 9.88
CA HIS A 125 -8.35 -4.67 10.46
C HIS A 125 -8.22 -5.08 11.94
N GLY A 126 -7.02 -5.01 12.51
CA GLY A 126 -6.73 -5.43 13.87
C GLY A 126 -6.57 -6.94 14.02
N PHE A 127 -6.14 -7.62 12.96
CA PHE A 127 -5.77 -9.04 12.98
C PHE A 127 -4.29 -9.22 12.70
N GLU A 128 -3.66 -10.26 13.23
CA GLU A 128 -2.31 -10.63 12.81
C GLU A 128 -2.36 -11.24 11.41
N ALA A 129 -1.53 -10.75 10.51
CA ALA A 129 -1.34 -11.38 9.20
C ALA A 129 -0.86 -12.83 9.37
N PRO A 130 -1.39 -13.80 8.60
CA PRO A 130 -0.92 -15.19 8.63
C PRO A 130 0.59 -15.31 8.39
N ALA A 131 1.22 -16.32 9.00
CA ALA A 131 2.66 -16.57 8.83
C ALA A 131 3.08 -16.86 7.38
N ASP A 132 2.15 -17.36 6.56
CA ASP A 132 2.39 -17.66 5.14
C ASP A 132 2.30 -16.43 4.23
N TYR A 133 1.93 -15.26 4.78
CA TYR A 133 1.86 -14.01 4.03
C TYR A 133 3.22 -13.31 4.02
N GLU A 134 3.41 -12.44 3.02
CA GLU A 134 4.57 -11.55 3.01
C GLU A 134 4.54 -10.56 4.17
N SER A 135 5.72 -10.04 4.51
CA SER A 135 5.87 -9.02 5.55
C SER A 135 4.98 -7.80 5.27
N THR A 136 4.36 -7.25 6.32
CA THR A 136 3.47 -6.10 6.17
C THR A 136 4.27 -4.85 5.83
N LEU A 137 3.72 -3.97 4.99
CA LEU A 137 4.36 -2.69 4.62
C LEU A 137 4.47 -1.73 5.81
N ILE A 138 3.71 -1.97 6.87
CA ILE A 138 3.64 -1.09 8.02
C ILE A 138 4.30 -1.68 9.26
N GLU A 139 4.82 -0.81 10.09
CA GLU A 139 5.17 -1.08 11.48
C GLU A 139 4.45 -0.10 12.39
N VAL A 140 4.22 -0.52 13.63
CA VAL A 140 3.67 0.35 14.67
C VAL A 140 4.82 0.68 15.62
N ALA A 141 5.36 1.89 15.49
CA ALA A 141 6.35 2.41 16.41
C ALA A 141 5.69 2.61 17.79
N ASP A 142 6.36 2.09 18.82
CA ASP A 142 6.04 2.42 20.21
C ASP A 142 6.55 3.85 20.45
N ASN A 143 5.63 4.77 20.71
CA ASN A 143 5.99 6.15 21.09
C ASN A 143 6.39 6.21 22.56
#